data_AF-B0DIT9-F1
#
_entry.id   AF-B0DIT9-F1
#
_cell.length_a   1.000
_cell.length_b   1.000
_cell.length_c   1.000
_cell.angle_alpha   90.00
_cell.angle_beta   90.00
_cell.angle_gamma   90.00
#
_symmetry.space_group_name_H-M   'P 1'
#
loop_
_entity.id
_entity.type
_entity.pdbx_description
1 polymer ?
#
loop_
_entity_poly.entity_id
_entity_poly.type
_entity_poly.pdbx_seq_one_letter_code
_entity_poly.pdbx_strand_id
1 'polypeptide(L)'
;MVSSTAPYGTWSSPITAQAITKGANGIADVLVDVITSEVYRVENRPSEAGRNVLVHTKLNKDVVGEGWNVRTGVQEYGGLAAVIHAGVIYFSHLPDGRVY
;
A
#
# COMPACT_ATOMS: atom_id res chain seq x y z
N MET A 1 32.07 -16.26 -13.36
CA MET A 1 32.26 -16.03 -11.91
C MET A 1 32.74 -17.32 -11.29
N VAL A 2 33.82 -17.27 -10.51
CA VAL A 2 34.38 -18.46 -9.87
C VAL A 2 33.60 -18.68 -8.57
N SER A 3 33.07 -19.88 -8.36
CA SER A 3 32.41 -20.25 -7.10
C SER A 3 33.46 -20.38 -6.01
N SER A 4 33.32 -19.64 -4.91
CA SER A 4 34.19 -19.72 -3.73
C SER A 4 33.43 -20.36 -2.57
N THR A 5 34.07 -21.31 -1.88
CA THR A 5 33.54 -21.87 -0.63
C THR A 5 33.68 -20.85 0.51
N ALA A 6 32.63 -20.72 1.31
CA ALA A 6 32.62 -19.86 2.49
C ALA A 6 31.65 -20.43 3.55
N PRO A 7 31.89 -20.21 4.86
CA PRO A 7 30.98 -20.61 5.93
C PRO A 7 29.55 -20.11 5.71
N TYR A 8 28.56 -20.83 6.27
CA TYR A 8 27.18 -20.38 6.23
C TYR A 8 27.03 -18.99 6.89
N GLY A 9 26.34 -18.08 6.21
CA GLY A 9 26.10 -16.71 6.68
C GLY A 9 27.19 -15.68 6.33
N THR A 10 28.30 -16.08 5.69
CA THR A 10 29.38 -15.14 5.32
C THR A 10 29.51 -14.90 3.82
N TRP A 11 28.55 -15.38 3.03
CA TRP A 11 28.51 -15.15 1.60
C TRP A 11 28.30 -13.66 1.32
N SER A 12 29.15 -13.11 0.46
CA SER A 12 28.96 -11.74 -0.03
C SER A 12 27.65 -11.66 -0.80
N SER A 13 26.71 -10.85 -0.30
CA SER A 13 25.41 -10.64 -0.90
C SER A 13 25.33 -9.24 -1.51
N PRO A 14 24.86 -9.09 -2.77
CA PRO A 14 24.55 -7.78 -3.33
C PRO A 14 23.27 -7.17 -2.72
N ILE A 15 22.49 -7.95 -1.98
CA ILE A 15 21.24 -7.50 -1.33
C ILE A 15 21.59 -6.88 0.02
N THR A 16 21.55 -5.55 0.10
CA THR A 16 21.84 -4.80 1.33
C THR A 16 20.59 -4.65 2.20
N ALA A 17 20.76 -4.40 3.51
CA ALA A 17 19.65 -4.05 4.39
C ALA A 17 18.87 -2.81 3.87
N GLN A 18 19.58 -1.86 3.27
CA GLN A 18 18.96 -0.70 2.63
C GLN A 18 18.14 -1.09 1.41
N ALA A 19 18.60 -2.04 0.59
CA ALA A 19 17.85 -2.50 -0.57
C ALA A 19 16.50 -3.15 -0.19
N ILE A 20 16.45 -3.82 0.96
CA ILE A 20 15.23 -4.43 1.50
C ILE A 20 14.31 -3.38 2.14
N THR A 21 14.89 -2.38 2.82
CA THR A 21 14.13 -1.35 3.54
C THR A 21 13.76 -0.14 2.70
N LYS A 22 14.30 0.00 1.48
CA LYS A 22 13.94 1.07 0.54
C LYS A 22 12.46 1.06 0.11
N GLY A 23 11.69 0.08 0.58
CA GLY A 23 10.23 0.10 0.61
C GLY A 23 9.65 0.09 -0.79
N ALA A 24 9.47 -1.09 -1.36
CA ALA A 24 8.52 -1.20 -2.47
C ALA A 24 7.13 -0.91 -1.91
N ASN A 25 6.36 -0.09 -2.62
CA ASN A 25 4.95 0.08 -2.31
C ASN A 25 4.26 -1.29 -2.44
N GLY A 26 3.52 -1.68 -1.40
CA GLY A 26 2.74 -2.92 -1.40
C GLY A 26 1.31 -2.63 -1.83
N ILE A 27 0.69 -3.51 -2.61
CA ILE A 27 -0.75 -3.45 -2.88
C ILE A 27 -1.44 -4.17 -1.72
N ALA A 28 -2.20 -3.42 -0.91
CA ALA A 28 -2.95 -3.93 0.22
C ALA A 28 -4.36 -4.39 -0.16
N ASP A 29 -4.97 -3.75 -1.16
CA ASP A 29 -6.31 -4.08 -1.66
C ASP A 29 -6.51 -3.59 -3.09
N VAL A 30 -7.47 -4.18 -3.81
CA VAL A 30 -7.89 -3.78 -5.16
C VAL A 30 -9.40 -3.63 -5.19
N LEU A 31 -9.86 -2.47 -5.66
CA LEU A 31 -11.26 -2.11 -5.69
C LEU A 31 -11.69 -1.82 -7.13
N VAL A 32 -12.89 -2.24 -7.49
CA VAL A 32 -13.48 -1.98 -8.79
C VAL A 32 -14.82 -1.29 -8.56
N ASP A 33 -14.99 -0.12 -9.16
CA ASP A 33 -16.32 0.48 -9.22
C ASP A 33 -17.14 -0.26 -10.28
N VAL A 34 -18.15 -0.99 -9.83
CA VAL A 34 -19.00 -1.82 -10.70
C VAL A 34 -19.81 -1.00 -11.71
N ILE A 35 -19.99 0.31 -11.49
CA ILE A 35 -20.74 1.19 -12.38
C ILE A 35 -19.86 1.74 -13.48
N THR A 36 -18.66 2.22 -13.13
CA THR A 36 -17.74 2.86 -14.09
C THR A 36 -16.70 1.90 -14.67
N SER A 37 -16.56 0.71 -14.08
CA SER A 37 -15.49 -0.27 -14.37
C SER A 37 -14.06 0.26 -14.12
N GLU A 38 -13.92 1.38 -13.42
CA GLU A 38 -12.61 1.91 -13.04
C GLU A 38 -12.01 1.11 -11.88
N VAL A 39 -10.68 0.91 -11.95
CA VAL A 39 -9.92 0.11 -10.99
C VAL A 39 -9.11 1.03 -10.10
N TYR A 40 -9.17 0.77 -8.80
CA TYR A 40 -8.40 1.44 -7.76
C TYR A 40 -7.61 0.40 -6.98
N ARG A 41 -6.56 0.85 -6.32
CA ARG A 41 -5.78 0.02 -5.40
C ARG A 41 -5.44 0.80 -4.15
N VAL A 42 -5.41 0.12 -3.02
CA VAL A 42 -4.84 0.68 -1.79
C VAL A 42 -3.38 0.29 -1.75
N GLU A 43 -2.50 1.27 -1.72
CA GLU A 43 -1.06 1.06 -1.61
C GLU A 43 -0.55 1.39 -0.22
N ASN A 44 0.22 0.48 0.37
CA ASN A 44 1.02 0.78 1.54
C ASN A 44 2.29 1.55 1.11
N ARG A 45 2.54 2.69 1.75
CA ARG A 45 3.67 3.58 1.46
C ARG A 45 4.60 3.67 2.68
N PRO A 46 5.58 2.75 2.83
CA PRO A 46 6.54 2.79 3.94
C PRO A 46 7.30 4.11 4.06
N SER A 47 7.64 4.73 2.92
CA SER A 47 8.34 6.02 2.85
C SER A 47 7.48 7.21 3.29
N GLU A 48 6.17 7.03 3.47
CA GLU A 48 5.21 8.08 3.82
C GLU A 48 4.58 7.79 5.19
N ALA A 49 5.44 7.58 6.19
CA ALA A 49 5.05 7.21 7.56
C ALA A 49 4.19 5.92 7.65
N GLY A 50 4.31 5.02 6.66
CA GLY A 50 3.57 3.76 6.63
C GLY A 50 2.07 3.89 6.34
N ARG A 51 1.62 5.04 5.82
CA ARG A 51 0.21 5.26 5.47
C ARG A 51 -0.22 4.38 4.29
N ASN A 52 -1.52 4.12 4.23
CA ASN A 52 -2.16 3.52 3.07
C ASN A 52 -2.84 4.61 2.21
N VAL A 53 -2.73 4.49 0.89
CA VAL A 53 -3.19 5.48 -0.08
C VAL A 53 -4.11 4.83 -1.09
N LEU A 54 -5.28 5.41 -1.33
CA LEU A 54 -6.14 5.00 -2.44
C LEU A 54 -5.61 5.62 -3.74
N VAL A 55 -5.28 4.78 -4.71
CA VAL A 55 -4.69 5.18 -5.99
C VAL A 55 -5.63 4.74 -7.11
N HIS A 56 -5.96 5.65 -8.01
CA HIS A 56 -6.64 5.32 -9.25
C HIS A 56 -5.66 4.59 -10.18
N THR A 57 -5.94 3.34 -10.53
CA THR A 57 -4.93 2.44 -11.12
C THR A 57 -4.47 2.88 -12.50
N LYS A 58 -5.42 3.20 -13.40
CA LYS A 58 -5.11 3.62 -14.78
C LYS A 58 -4.37 4.95 -14.85
N LEU A 59 -4.77 5.92 -14.04
CA LEU A 59 -4.16 7.26 -14.00
C LEU A 59 -2.89 7.30 -13.15
N ASN A 60 -2.65 6.25 -12.36
CA ASN A 60 -1.56 6.18 -11.37
C ASN A 60 -1.51 7.43 -10.48
N LYS A 61 -2.67 7.84 -9.98
CA LYS A 61 -2.85 9.08 -9.22
C LYS A 61 -3.49 8.81 -7.87
N ASP A 62 -2.92 9.40 -6.83
CA ASP A 62 -3.50 9.42 -5.49
C ASP A 62 -4.88 10.11 -5.53
N VAL A 63 -5.88 9.42 -5.00
CA VAL A 63 -7.25 9.93 -4.92
C VAL A 63 -7.39 10.93 -3.77
N VAL A 64 -6.72 10.65 -2.66
CA VAL A 64 -6.70 11.49 -1.45
C VAL A 64 -5.31 12.07 -1.24
N GLY A 65 -5.25 13.31 -0.76
CA GLY A 65 -3.99 14.03 -0.59
C GLY A 65 -3.11 13.50 0.55
N GLU A 66 -2.02 14.23 0.79
CA GLU A 66 -1.14 14.00 1.94
C GLU A 66 -1.91 14.14 3.26
N GLY A 67 -1.48 13.39 4.28
CA GLY A 67 -2.12 13.35 5.60
C GLY A 67 -3.24 12.32 5.71
N TRP A 68 -3.84 11.87 4.59
CA TRP A 68 -4.84 10.80 4.61
C TRP A 68 -4.20 9.42 4.66
N ASN A 69 -4.81 8.56 5.48
CA ASN A 69 -4.40 7.17 5.69
C ASN A 69 -5.61 6.25 5.54
N VAL A 70 -5.76 5.67 4.36
CA VAL A 70 -6.89 4.81 3.92
C VAL A 70 -6.74 3.42 4.54
N ARG A 71 -7.05 3.30 5.82
CA ARG A 71 -6.89 2.08 6.60
C ARG A 71 -7.89 2.09 7.77
N THR A 72 -8.36 0.91 8.13
CA THR A 72 -9.24 0.69 9.30
C THR A 72 -8.45 0.03 10.43
N GLY A 73 -8.94 0.22 11.67
CA GLY A 73 -8.53 -0.54 12.85
C GLY A 73 -9.54 -1.62 13.26
N VAL A 74 -10.44 -2.02 12.36
CA VAL A 74 -11.48 -3.03 12.65
C VAL A 74 -10.82 -4.34 13.10
N GLN A 75 -11.22 -4.83 14.27
CA GLN A 75 -10.63 -6.02 14.90
C GLN A 75 -9.10 -5.94 15.06
N GLU A 76 -8.52 -4.74 15.10
CA GLU A 76 -7.07 -4.46 15.12
C GLU A 76 -6.29 -4.91 13.86
N TYR A 77 -6.89 -5.72 13.00
CA TYR A 77 -6.31 -6.17 11.74
C TYR A 77 -6.68 -5.27 10.55
N GLY A 78 -7.76 -4.51 10.67
CA GLY A 78 -8.31 -3.69 9.61
C GLY A 78 -9.19 -4.47 8.63
N GLY A 79 -9.18 -4.05 7.37
CA GLY A 79 -9.98 -4.61 6.29
C GLY A 79 -10.94 -3.60 5.65
N LEU A 80 -11.19 -3.78 4.35
CA LEU A 80 -12.18 -3.05 3.54
C LEU A 80 -12.18 -1.52 3.81
N ALA A 81 -11.00 -0.91 3.66
CA ALA A 81 -10.77 0.47 4.08
C ALA A 81 -11.39 1.53 3.17
N ALA A 82 -11.88 1.13 1.99
CA ALA A 82 -12.59 1.99 1.06
C ALA A 82 -13.68 1.21 0.30
N VAL A 83 -14.63 1.93 -0.26
CA VAL A 83 -15.58 1.41 -1.26
C VAL A 83 -15.85 2.52 -2.28
N ILE A 84 -16.07 2.13 -3.54
CA ILE A 84 -16.38 3.05 -4.62
C ILE A 84 -17.69 2.61 -5.27
N HIS A 85 -18.57 3.57 -5.50
CA HIS A 85 -19.82 3.33 -6.20
C HIS A 85 -20.18 4.54 -7.07
N ALA A 86 -20.31 4.32 -8.38
CA ALA A 86 -20.66 5.37 -9.34
C ALA A 86 -19.74 6.61 -9.25
N GLY A 87 -18.44 6.37 -9.09
CA GLY A 87 -17.42 7.41 -8.94
C GLY A 87 -17.36 8.09 -7.57
N VAL A 88 -18.26 7.76 -6.64
CA VAL A 88 -18.22 8.28 -5.26
C VAL A 88 -17.41 7.32 -4.40
N ILE A 89 -16.48 7.88 -3.64
CA ILE A 89 -15.52 7.12 -2.83
C ILE A 89 -15.83 7.38 -1.37
N TYR A 90 -15.96 6.30 -0.61
CA TYR A 90 -16.05 6.34 0.84
C TYR A 90 -14.84 5.61 1.42
N PHE A 91 -14.19 6.17 2.42
CA PHE A 91 -13.02 5.52 3.02
C PHE A 91 -12.86 5.81 4.50
N SER A 92 -12.19 4.90 5.21
CA SER A 92 -11.85 5.10 6.61
C SER A 92 -10.48 5.76 6.77
N HIS A 93 -10.41 6.76 7.64
CA HIS A 93 -9.16 7.40 8.01
C HIS A 93 -8.65 6.84 9.35
N LEU A 94 -7.53 6.12 9.33
CA LEU A 94 -7.04 5.41 10.52
C LEU A 94 -6.87 6.28 11.79
N PRO A 95 -6.27 7.50 11.72
CA PRO A 95 -5.99 8.31 12.90
C PRO A 95 -7.22 8.71 13.73
N ASP A 96 -8.38 8.91 13.10
CA ASP A 96 -9.62 9.29 13.79
C ASP A 96 -10.72 8.22 13.75
N GLY A 97 -10.51 7.15 12.98
CA GLY A 97 -11.44 6.03 12.85
C GLY A 97 -12.76 6.37 12.14
N ARG A 98 -12.84 7.53 11.46
CA ARG A 98 -14.07 7.99 10.80
C ARG A 98 -14.13 7.55 9.34
N VAL A 99 -15.33 7.60 8.78
CA VAL A 99 -15.59 7.43 7.34
C VAL A 99 -15.78 8.81 6.71
N TYR A 100 -15.13 9.00 5.56
CA TYR A 100 -15.15 10.20 4.74
C TYR A 100 -15.69 9.87 3.35
#